data_AF-A0A915BD39-F1
#
_entry.id   AF-A0A915BD39-F1
#
_cell.length_a   1.000
_cell.length_b   1.000
_cell.length_c   1.000
_cell.angle_alpha   90.00
_cell.angle_beta   90.00
_cell.angle_gamma   90.00
#
_symmetry.space_group_name_H-M   'P 1'
#
loop_
_entity.id
_entity.type
_entity.pdbx_description
1 polymer ?
#
loop_
_entity_poly.entity_id
_entity_poly.type
_entity_poly.pdbx_seq_one_letter_code
_entity_poly.pdbx_strand_id
1 'polypeptide(L)'
;MHRAMIWLRSQWEENVYEHNFAFYRMLAMPDLPANQLFLYSEADVICSAESINEFIQVQKQKGVNISRTVFTDSPHCQHFRFHPADYEQACLSFLNALS
;
A
#
# COMPACT_ATOMS: atom_id res chain seq x y z
N MET A 1 -1.99 10.20 -21.13
CA MET A 1 -3.38 10.68 -21.37
C MET A 1 -4.27 10.56 -20.14
N HIS A 2 -4.37 9.40 -19.48
CA HIS A 2 -5.20 9.22 -18.27
C HIS A 2 -4.94 10.26 -17.15
N ARG A 3 -3.68 10.46 -16.72
CA ARG A 3 -3.34 11.42 -15.65
C ARG A 3 -3.71 12.88 -15.97
N ALA A 4 -3.58 13.31 -17.23
CA ALA A 4 -3.92 14.67 -17.65
C ALA A 4 -5.45 14.91 -17.62
N MET A 5 -6.23 13.89 -17.98
CA MET A 5 -7.70 13.95 -17.87
C MET A 5 -8.16 14.00 -16.41
N ILE A 6 -7.53 13.22 -15.53
CA ILE A 6 -7.80 13.26 -14.10
C ILE A 6 -7.48 14.64 -13.51
N TRP A 7 -6.35 15.22 -13.88
CA TRP A 7 -5.98 16.59 -13.47
C TRP A 7 -6.98 17.64 -13.98
N LEU A 8 -7.46 17.52 -15.22
CA LEU A 8 -8.45 18.45 -15.76
C LEU A 8 -9.78 18.35 -15.00
N ARG A 9 -10.24 17.13 -14.72
CA ARG A 9 -11.46 16.89 -13.92
C ARG A 9 -11.33 17.42 -12.49
N SER A 10 -10.15 17.31 -11.89
CA SER A 10 -9.92 17.80 -10.52
C SER A 10 -10.01 19.33 -10.37
N GLN A 11 -10.16 20.08 -11.47
CA GLN A 11 -10.39 21.53 -11.41
C GLN A 11 -11.86 21.88 -11.08
N TRP A 12 -12.81 20.96 -11.30
CA TRP A 12 -14.25 21.18 -11.09
C TRP A 12 -14.96 20.08 -10.31
N GLU A 13 -14.33 18.92 -10.12
CA GLU A 13 -14.88 17.81 -9.34
C GLU A 13 -14.05 17.61 -8.07
N GLU A 14 -14.70 17.32 -6.95
CA GLU A 14 -14.03 16.98 -5.69
C GLU A 14 -13.59 15.51 -5.67
N ASN A 15 -12.54 15.21 -4.90
CA ASN A 15 -12.05 13.86 -4.63
C ASN A 15 -11.64 13.04 -5.87
N VAL A 16 -11.34 13.67 -7.02
CA VAL A 16 -11.09 12.95 -8.28
C VAL A 16 -9.88 12.02 -8.16
N TYR A 17 -8.85 12.42 -7.43
CA TYR A 17 -7.64 11.61 -7.28
C TYR A 17 -7.91 10.35 -6.45
N GLU A 18 -8.67 10.48 -5.37
CA GLU A 18 -9.10 9.42 -4.46
C GLU A 18 -9.98 8.39 -5.17
N HIS A 19 -10.80 8.84 -6.12
CA HIS A 19 -11.63 7.94 -6.92
C HIS A 19 -10.84 7.17 -7.99
N ASN A 20 -9.68 7.66 -8.42
CA ASN A 20 -8.97 7.12 -9.59
C ASN A 20 -7.61 6.49 -9.26
N PHE A 21 -7.05 6.74 -8.09
CA PHE A 21 -5.76 6.16 -7.66
C PHE A 21 -5.85 5.63 -6.23
N ALA A 22 -5.43 4.37 -6.06
CA ALA A 22 -5.46 3.69 -4.77
C ALA A 22 -4.67 4.45 -3.68
N PHE A 23 -3.53 5.05 -4.02
CA PHE A 23 -2.71 5.82 -3.08
C PHE A 23 -3.49 6.98 -2.43
N TYR A 24 -4.10 7.86 -3.24
CA TYR A 24 -4.89 8.98 -2.71
C TYR A 24 -6.11 8.48 -1.94
N ARG A 25 -6.75 7.40 -2.41
CA ARG A 25 -7.86 6.78 -1.69
C ARG A 25 -7.44 6.33 -0.28
N MET A 26 -6.29 5.69 -0.17
CA MET A 26 -5.76 5.22 1.13
C MET A 26 -5.40 6.39 2.05
N LEU A 27 -4.85 7.49 1.52
CA LEU A 27 -4.56 8.68 2.32
C LEU A 27 -5.82 9.31 2.91
N ALA A 28 -6.93 9.25 2.18
CA ALA A 28 -8.22 9.80 2.60
C ALA A 28 -8.99 8.89 3.58
N MET A 29 -8.51 7.67 3.88
CA MET A 29 -9.17 6.79 4.86
C MET A 29 -8.93 7.30 6.29
N PRO A 30 -9.99 7.70 7.02
CA PRO A 30 -9.83 8.36 8.31
C PRO A 30 -9.51 7.40 9.46
N ASP A 31 -9.88 6.12 9.34
CA ASP A 31 -10.00 5.16 10.44
C ASP A 31 -9.20 3.88 10.22
N LEU A 32 -7.98 3.99 9.68
CA LEU A 32 -7.11 2.84 9.50
C LEU A 32 -6.61 2.25 10.85
N PRO A 33 -6.41 0.91 10.93
CA PRO A 33 -5.94 0.26 12.14
C PRO A 33 -4.59 0.79 12.63
N ALA A 34 -4.37 0.77 13.95
CA ALA A 34 -3.13 1.22 14.59
C ALA A 34 -1.93 0.28 14.35
N ASN A 35 -2.17 -0.96 13.92
CA ASN A 35 -1.13 -1.92 13.54
C ASN A 35 -1.36 -2.34 12.09
N GLN A 36 -0.34 -2.24 11.24
CA GLN A 36 -0.47 -2.48 9.81
C GLN A 36 0.70 -3.31 9.27
N LEU A 37 0.37 -4.35 8.49
CA LEU A 37 1.33 -5.16 7.76
C LEU A 37 1.26 -4.84 6.26
N PHE A 38 2.40 -4.50 5.67
CA PHE A 38 2.54 -4.27 4.24
C PHE A 38 3.34 -5.39 3.58
N LEU A 39 2.74 -6.05 2.60
CA LEU A 39 3.36 -7.10 1.78
C LEU A 39 3.31 -6.64 0.33
N TYR A 40 4.46 -6.38 -0.27
CA TYR A 40 4.53 -5.84 -1.63
C TYR A 40 5.86 -6.18 -2.31
N SER A 41 5.94 -5.95 -3.62
CA SER A 41 7.14 -6.25 -4.40
C SER A 41 7.64 -5.05 -5.21
N GLU A 42 8.95 -4.99 -5.42
CA GLU A 42 9.56 -4.05 -6.37
C GLU A 42 9.19 -4.37 -7.84
N ALA A 43 8.81 -5.62 -8.11
CA ALA A 43 8.34 -6.06 -9.43
C ALA A 43 6.84 -5.83 -9.68
N ASP A 44 6.09 -5.30 -8.70
CA ASP A 44 4.67 -4.97 -8.90
C ASP A 44 4.52 -3.66 -9.70
N VAL A 45 4.15 -3.81 -10.98
CA VAL A 45 3.93 -2.70 -11.91
C VAL A 45 2.55 -2.04 -11.78
N ILE A 46 1.63 -2.62 -11.01
CA ILE A 46 0.28 -2.10 -10.78
C ILE A 46 0.27 -1.22 -9.52
N CYS A 47 0.90 -1.70 -8.44
CA CYS A 47 1.06 -0.96 -7.19
C CYS A 47 2.54 -0.79 -6.89
N SER A 48 3.10 0.38 -7.23
CA SER A 48 4.54 0.59 -7.12
C SER A 48 5.02 0.57 -5.67
N ALA A 49 6.20 -0.02 -5.47
CA ALA A 49 6.90 -0.01 -4.19
C ALA A 49 7.13 1.42 -3.66
N GLU A 50 7.34 2.39 -4.56
CA GLU A 50 7.49 3.81 -4.22
C GLU A 50 6.24 4.37 -3.53
N SER A 51 5.06 4.24 -4.14
CA SER A 51 3.81 4.76 -3.56
C SER A 51 3.45 4.06 -2.24
N ILE A 52 3.74 2.77 -2.10
CA ILE A 52 3.55 2.05 -0.83
C ILE A 52 4.50 2.58 0.24
N ASN A 53 5.78 2.81 -0.10
CA ASN A 53 6.75 3.36 0.83
C ASN A 53 6.37 4.77 1.30
N GLU A 54 5.91 5.64 0.39
CA GLU A 54 5.39 6.97 0.73
C GLU A 54 4.22 6.86 1.71
N PHE A 55 3.27 5.95 1.44
CA PHE A 55 2.12 5.75 2.32
C PHE A 55 2.55 5.24 3.71
N ILE A 56 3.50 4.31 3.77
CA ILE A 56 4.08 3.83 5.03
C ILE A 56 4.67 5.01 5.84
N GLN A 57 5.36 5.96 5.19
CA GLN A 57 5.89 7.13 5.91
C GLN A 57 4.79 8.01 6.49
N VAL A 58 3.71 8.25 5.74
CA VAL A 58 2.53 8.98 6.25
C VAL A 58 1.93 8.27 7.46
N GLN A 59 1.79 6.94 7.42
CA GLN A 59 1.23 6.18 8.55
C GLN A 59 2.17 6.18 9.78
N LYS A 60 3.49 6.10 9.57
CA LYS A 60 4.47 6.26 10.67
C LYS A 60 4.37 7.62 11.36
N GLN A 61 4.18 8.69 10.59
CA GLN A 61 3.98 10.04 11.14
C GLN A 61 2.71 10.15 11.99
N LYS A 62 1.69 9.32 11.69
CA LYS A 62 0.46 9.20 12.50
C LYS A 62 0.62 8.30 13.74
N GLY A 63 1.83 7.79 14.01
CA GLY A 63 2.09 6.91 15.16
C GLY A 63 1.59 5.47 14.99
N VAL A 64 1.31 5.04 13.75
CA VAL A 64 0.89 3.67 13.45
C VAL A 64 2.10 2.73 13.57
N ASN A 65 1.88 1.55 14.17
CA ASN A 65 2.86 0.49 14.20
C ASN A 65 2.89 -0.26 12.87
N ILE A 66 4.06 -0.29 12.22
CA ILE A 66 4.22 -0.81 10.86
C ILE A 66 5.13 -2.03 10.85
N SER A 67 4.63 -3.12 10.28
CA SER A 67 5.44 -4.24 9.78
C SER A 67 5.45 -4.22 8.25
N ARG A 68 6.56 -4.57 7.63
CA ARG A 68 6.64 -4.66 6.16
C ARG A 68 7.57 -5.77 5.70
N THR A 69 7.20 -6.41 4.60
CA THR A 69 8.05 -7.33 3.84
C THR A 69 8.04 -6.90 2.38
N VAL A 70 9.23 -6.73 1.80
CA VAL A 70 9.43 -6.33 0.41
C VAL A 70 9.99 -7.50 -0.36
N PHE A 71 9.27 -7.96 -1.37
CA PHE A 71 9.69 -9.02 -2.27
C PHE A 71 10.39 -8.44 -3.50
N THR A 72 11.32 -9.18 -4.10
CA THR A 72 12.10 -8.69 -5.25
C THR A 72 11.41 -8.91 -6.60
N ASP A 73 10.65 -10.00 -6.74
CA ASP A 73 10.35 -10.57 -8.07
C ASP A 73 8.95 -11.21 -8.16
N SER A 74 7.98 -10.70 -7.39
CA SER A 74 6.60 -11.20 -7.46
C SER A 74 5.62 -10.19 -8.07
N PRO A 75 4.86 -10.56 -9.12
CA PRO A 75 3.83 -9.69 -9.69
C PRO A 75 2.70 -9.37 -8.72
N HIS A 76 1.88 -8.38 -9.09
CA HIS A 76 0.64 -8.03 -8.39
C HIS A 76 -0.22 -9.27 -8.12
N CYS A 77 -0.68 -9.42 -6.87
CA CYS A 77 -1.47 -10.55 -6.40
C CYS A 77 -0.79 -11.93 -6.48
N GLN A 78 0.54 -12.00 -6.63
CA GLN A 78 1.27 -13.27 -6.73
C GLN A 78 2.34 -13.47 -5.64
N HIS A 79 2.44 -12.56 -4.66
CA HIS A 79 3.46 -12.61 -3.61
C HIS A 79 3.49 -13.95 -2.85
N PHE A 80 2.32 -14.46 -2.42
CA PHE A 80 2.23 -15.76 -1.74
C PHE A 80 2.63 -16.94 -2.64
N ARG A 81 2.33 -16.88 -3.94
CA ARG A 81 2.67 -17.95 -4.89
C ARG A 81 4.19 -18.07 -5.08
N PHE A 82 4.88 -16.94 -5.12
CA PHE A 82 6.32 -16.89 -5.36
C PHE A 82 7.14 -17.05 -4.07
N HIS A 83 6.63 -16.51 -2.96
CA HIS A 83 7.33 -16.49 -1.67
C HIS A 83 6.43 -16.99 -0.52
N PRO A 84 5.92 -18.24 -0.58
CA PRO A 84 4.95 -18.73 0.40
C PRO A 84 5.50 -18.71 1.82
N ALA A 85 6.74 -19.17 2.03
CA ALA A 85 7.37 -19.22 3.35
C ALA A 85 7.56 -17.83 3.95
N ASP A 86 8.09 -16.87 3.17
CA ASP A 86 8.33 -15.51 3.64
C ASP A 86 7.02 -14.77 3.92
N TYR A 87 6.01 -14.99 3.07
CA TYR A 87 4.68 -14.41 3.25
C TYR A 87 4.01 -14.93 4.52
N GLU A 88 4.01 -16.26 4.73
CA GLU A 88 3.48 -16.88 5.95
C GLU A 88 4.20 -16.40 7.20
N GLN A 89 5.54 -16.38 7.16
CA GLN A 89 6.34 -15.91 8.27
C GLN A 89 6.04 -14.45 8.61
N ALA A 90 5.87 -13.59 7.61
CA ALA A 90 5.51 -12.18 7.84
C ALA A 90 4.15 -12.04 8.52
N CYS A 91 3.15 -12.82 8.09
CA CYS A 91 1.83 -12.86 8.72
C CYS A 91 1.90 -13.35 10.17
N LEU A 92 2.59 -14.47 10.43
CA LEU A 92 2.73 -15.03 11.78
C LEU A 92 3.49 -14.07 12.71
N SER A 93 4.59 -13.49 12.23
CA SER A 93 5.35 -12.50 13.00
C SER A 93 4.52 -11.26 13.33
N PHE A 94 3.70 -10.79 12.40
CA PHE A 94 2.79 -9.68 12.66
C PHE A 94 1.76 -10.04 13.73
N LEU A 95 1.08 -11.19 13.60
CA LEU A 95 0.07 -11.62 14.57
C LEU A 95 0.65 -11.85 15.98
N ASN A 96 1.84 -12.46 16.07
CA ASN A 96 2.52 -12.66 17.35
C ASN A 96 2.99 -11.35 18.01
N ALA A 97 3.17 -10.28 17.25
CA ALA A 97 3.49 -8.97 17.80
C ALA A 97 2.25 -8.23 18.35
N LEU A 98 1.04 -8.73 18.07
CA LEU A 98 -0.22 -8.17 18.54
C LEU A 98 -0.77 -8.84 19.81
N SER A 99 -0.28 -10.05 20.11
CA SER A 99 -0.63 -10.81 21.32
C SER A 99 0.13 -10.31 22.54
#